data_AF-A0A7S2F565-F1
#
_entry.id   AF-A0A7S2F565-F1
#
_cell.length_a   1.000
_cell.length_b   1.000
_cell.length_c   1.000
_cell.angle_alpha   90.00
_cell.angle_beta   90.00
_cell.angle_gamma   90.00
#
_symmetry.space_group_name_H-M   'P 1'
#
loop_
_entity.id
_entity.type
_entity.pdbx_description
1 polymer ?
#
loop_
_entity_poly.entity_id
_entity_poly.type
_entity_poly.pdbx_seq_one_letter_code
_entity_poly.pdbx_strand_id
1 'polypeptide(L)'
;PAPGNYQDPFVTDGGVDSGNNAWAALAFAHYAAAAQAPCYATVARDILSVLVSAGTCADGLGGYLGHLQPYPGNYRSAEHNIDLFALAKVLGNSAVQESAHTFVHKMYGANRAFPESYAMGTGSGRKCDPAINGGALPADATFWNLLADADALEPRMTSALQFALRKPERKPNGRYTTKGLWVTDSDIIQPEGGLR
;
A
#
# COMPACT_ATOMS: atom_id res chain seq x y z
N PRO A 1 4.66 -21.82 15.85
CA PRO A 1 5.47 -20.60 15.63
C PRO A 1 5.60 -19.72 16.88
N ALA A 2 6.84 -19.44 17.32
CA ALA A 2 7.08 -18.31 18.23
C ALA A 2 6.86 -16.98 17.48
N PRO A 3 6.46 -15.88 18.15
CA PRO A 3 6.41 -14.57 17.52
C PRO A 3 7.74 -14.24 16.83
N GLY A 4 7.68 -13.78 15.58
CA GLY A 4 8.87 -13.47 14.78
C GLY A 4 9.54 -14.68 14.10
N ASN A 5 8.95 -15.87 14.12
CA ASN A 5 9.43 -16.98 13.28
C ASN A 5 8.92 -16.84 11.83
N TYR A 6 9.53 -15.93 11.06
CA TYR A 6 9.15 -15.64 9.66
C TYR A 6 9.45 -16.78 8.67
N GLN A 7 10.12 -17.84 9.11
CA GLN A 7 10.50 -19.01 8.30
C GLN A 7 9.73 -20.29 8.71
N ASP A 8 8.72 -20.17 9.57
CA ASP A 8 7.89 -21.30 9.97
C ASP A 8 7.24 -21.94 8.72
N PRO A 9 7.18 -23.28 8.59
CA PRO A 9 6.60 -23.93 7.42
C PRO A 9 5.13 -23.57 7.13
N PHE A 10 4.42 -22.99 8.10
CA PHE A 10 3.05 -22.49 7.93
C PHE A 10 2.97 -21.00 7.58
N VAL A 11 4.10 -20.30 7.45
CA VAL A 11 4.21 -18.91 6.99
C VAL A 11 4.47 -18.92 5.49
N THR A 12 3.48 -18.47 4.70
CA THR A 12 3.55 -18.41 3.23
C THR A 12 4.47 -17.30 2.75
N ASP A 13 4.48 -16.17 3.46
CA ASP A 13 5.31 -15.00 3.19
C ASP A 13 5.82 -14.44 4.53
N GLY A 14 7.14 -14.34 4.66
CA GLY A 14 7.82 -13.81 5.85
C GLY A 14 7.94 -12.29 5.86
N GLY A 15 7.50 -11.61 4.80
CA GLY A 15 7.46 -10.17 4.66
C GLY A 15 6.77 -9.48 5.85
N VAL A 16 7.31 -8.31 6.24
CA VAL A 16 6.73 -7.50 7.31
C VAL A 16 6.18 -6.21 6.70
N ASP A 17 5.04 -6.34 6.03
CA ASP A 17 4.45 -5.29 5.21
C ASP A 17 3.94 -4.10 6.02
N SER A 18 4.31 -2.90 5.60
CA SER A 18 3.82 -1.68 6.22
C SER A 18 2.32 -1.48 6.03
N GLY A 19 1.77 -1.87 4.87
CA GLY A 19 0.33 -1.83 4.59
C GLY A 19 -0.46 -2.76 5.51
N ASN A 20 -0.15 -4.05 5.52
CA ASN A 20 -0.85 -5.05 6.33
C ASN A 20 -0.76 -4.76 7.83
N ASN A 21 0.40 -4.30 8.31
CA ASN A 21 0.56 -3.87 9.70
C ASN A 21 -0.26 -2.59 9.99
N ALA A 22 -0.32 -1.63 9.06
CA ALA A 22 -1.17 -0.45 9.21
C ALA A 22 -2.66 -0.81 9.24
N TRP A 23 -3.10 -1.72 8.37
CA TRP A 23 -4.47 -2.24 8.34
C TRP A 23 -4.85 -2.98 9.64
N ALA A 24 -3.95 -3.82 10.17
CA ALA A 24 -4.15 -4.46 11.47
C ALA A 24 -4.23 -3.44 12.62
N ALA A 25 -3.36 -2.42 12.60
CA ALA A 25 -3.40 -1.33 13.58
C ALA A 25 -4.69 -0.48 13.48
N LEU A 26 -5.22 -0.30 12.26
CA LEU A 26 -6.50 0.38 12.04
C LEU A 26 -7.64 -0.40 12.70
N ALA A 27 -7.65 -1.73 12.58
CA ALA A 27 -8.61 -2.58 13.28
C ALA A 27 -8.50 -2.44 14.82
N PHE A 28 -7.28 -2.38 15.38
CA PHE A 28 -7.09 -2.12 16.80
C PHE A 28 -7.60 -0.74 17.24
N ALA A 29 -7.38 0.30 16.44
CA ALA A 29 -7.87 1.65 16.72
C ALA A 29 -9.41 1.69 16.76
N HIS A 30 -10.08 1.07 15.77
CA HIS A 30 -11.54 0.99 15.74
C HIS A 30 -12.10 0.14 16.88
N TYR A 31 -11.48 -1.01 17.17
CA TYR A 31 -11.90 -1.86 18.29
C TYR A 31 -11.77 -1.13 19.63
N ALA A 32 -10.67 -0.40 19.84
CA ALA A 32 -10.48 0.39 21.05
C ALA A 32 -11.60 1.42 21.25
N ALA A 33 -12.03 2.09 20.17
CA ALA A 33 -13.13 3.04 20.21
C ALA A 33 -14.48 2.36 20.49
N ALA A 34 -14.78 1.26 19.80
CA ALA A 34 -16.07 0.55 19.92
C ALA A 34 -16.23 -0.16 21.26
N ALA A 35 -15.17 -0.82 21.76
CA ALA A 35 -15.17 -1.59 22.99
C ALA A 35 -14.74 -0.79 24.23
N GLN A 36 -14.42 0.50 24.07
CA GLN A 36 -13.85 1.36 25.12
C GLN A 36 -12.60 0.73 25.78
N ALA A 37 -11.75 0.12 24.97
CA ALA A 37 -10.61 -0.69 25.40
C ALA A 37 -9.28 0.04 25.06
N PRO A 38 -8.79 0.95 25.92
CA PRO A 38 -7.70 1.87 25.58
C PRO A 38 -6.36 1.17 25.30
N CYS A 39 -6.14 -0.03 25.83
CA CYS A 39 -4.93 -0.81 25.54
C CYS A 39 -4.74 -1.09 24.04
N TYR A 40 -5.83 -1.32 23.30
CA TYR A 40 -5.76 -1.53 21.84
C TYR A 40 -5.44 -0.24 21.09
N ALA A 41 -5.83 0.92 21.62
CA ALA A 41 -5.41 2.20 21.06
C ALA A 41 -3.92 2.47 21.30
N THR A 42 -3.33 1.94 22.37
CA THR A 42 -1.87 1.95 22.58
C THR A 42 -1.18 1.08 21.53
N VAL A 43 -1.66 -0.16 21.33
CA VAL A 43 -1.11 -1.07 20.30
C VAL A 43 -1.13 -0.43 18.91
N ALA A 44 -2.24 0.21 18.52
CA ALA A 44 -2.34 0.89 17.24
C ALA A 44 -1.29 2.02 17.07
N ARG A 45 -1.06 2.80 18.13
CA ARG A 45 -0.05 3.88 18.14
C ARG A 45 1.38 3.33 18.11
N ASP A 46 1.64 2.24 18.83
CA ASP A 46 2.96 1.60 18.84
C ASP A 46 3.30 1.04 17.46
N ILE A 47 2.34 0.35 16.80
CA ILE A 47 2.53 -0.12 15.42
C ILE A 47 2.80 1.08 14.50
N LEU A 48 1.98 2.14 14.56
CA LEU A 48 2.23 3.33 13.74
C LEU A 48 3.64 3.91 13.97
N SER A 49 4.08 3.99 15.22
CA SER A 49 5.43 4.48 15.56
C SER A 49 6.53 3.62 14.94
N VAL A 50 6.38 2.30 14.98
CA VAL A 50 7.32 1.35 14.37
C VAL A 50 7.34 1.51 12.84
N LEU A 51 6.18 1.63 12.20
CA LEU A 51 6.07 1.86 10.76
C LEU A 51 6.76 3.17 10.32
N VAL A 52 6.57 4.24 11.08
CA VAL A 52 7.24 5.52 10.84
C VAL A 52 8.76 5.40 11.03
N SER A 53 9.21 4.63 12.02
CA SER A 53 10.63 4.41 12.30
C SER A 53 11.35 3.59 11.23
N ALA A 54 10.62 2.74 10.50
CA ALA A 54 11.15 1.96 9.38
C ALA A 54 11.69 2.87 8.27
N GLY A 55 11.13 4.07 8.17
CA GLY A 55 11.73 5.21 7.51
C GLY A 55 10.87 5.81 6.41
N THR A 56 11.03 7.12 6.25
CA THR A 56 10.61 7.88 5.08
C THR A 56 11.77 8.01 4.11
N CYS A 57 11.46 8.48 2.91
CA CYS A 57 12.46 8.89 1.93
C CYS A 57 12.59 10.40 1.94
N ALA A 58 13.83 10.90 2.01
CA ALA A 58 14.14 12.32 1.90
C ALA A 58 14.10 12.78 0.43
N ASP A 59 13.00 12.48 -0.25
CA ASP A 59 12.72 12.91 -1.60
C ASP A 59 11.36 13.62 -1.65
N GLY A 60 11.06 14.23 -2.79
CA GLY A 60 9.79 14.94 -2.96
C GLY A 60 8.58 14.02 -3.02
N LEU A 61 8.71 12.69 -3.11
CA LEU A 61 7.56 11.80 -3.34
C LEU A 61 6.74 11.56 -2.07
N GLY A 62 7.32 11.75 -0.87
CA GLY A 62 6.66 11.42 0.39
C GLY A 62 6.57 9.91 0.63
N GLY A 63 5.65 9.52 1.50
CA GLY A 63 5.33 8.12 1.80
C GLY A 63 6.39 7.37 2.61
N TYR A 64 6.09 6.10 2.85
CA TYR A 64 6.81 5.19 3.73
C TYR A 64 7.13 3.87 3.03
N LEU A 65 8.23 3.24 3.47
CA LEU A 65 8.76 2.01 2.88
C LEU A 65 7.80 0.82 3.01
N GLY A 66 7.91 -0.10 2.06
CA GLY A 66 7.00 -1.23 1.87
C GLY A 66 7.10 -2.32 2.92
N HIS A 67 8.31 -2.77 3.29
CA HIS A 67 8.50 -3.77 4.35
C HIS A 67 9.48 -3.30 5.43
N LEU A 68 9.28 -3.85 6.62
CA LEU A 68 10.15 -3.72 7.77
C LEU A 68 11.21 -4.84 7.82
N GLN A 69 12.12 -4.76 8.79
CA GLN A 69 13.04 -5.85 9.11
C GLN A 69 12.25 -7.12 9.52
N PRO A 70 12.76 -8.33 9.23
CA PRO A 70 14.11 -8.62 8.73
C PRO A 70 14.27 -8.63 7.20
N TYR A 71 13.19 -8.42 6.45
CA TYR A 71 13.21 -8.42 4.98
C TYR A 71 12.85 -7.02 4.45
N PRO A 72 13.77 -6.03 4.58
CA PRO A 72 13.45 -4.65 4.26
C PRO A 72 13.10 -4.47 2.77
N GLY A 73 11.89 -3.99 2.53
CA GLY A 73 11.36 -3.66 1.22
C GLY A 73 11.75 -2.23 0.87
N ASN A 74 12.72 -2.07 -0.05
CA ASN A 74 13.26 -0.77 -0.44
C ASN A 74 12.29 0.12 -1.26
N TYR A 75 11.14 -0.42 -1.61
CA TYR A 75 10.10 0.24 -2.40
C TYR A 75 9.10 0.99 -1.51
N ARG A 76 8.24 1.80 -2.12
CA ARG A 76 7.02 2.34 -1.51
C ARG A 76 5.84 1.84 -2.34
N SER A 77 4.80 1.31 -1.70
CA SER A 77 3.57 0.85 -2.36
C SER A 77 2.46 1.89 -2.19
N ALA A 78 1.68 2.11 -3.25
CA ALA A 78 0.50 2.98 -3.20
C ALA A 78 -0.51 2.44 -2.18
N GLU A 79 -0.78 1.15 -2.20
CA GLU A 79 -1.67 0.47 -1.24
C GLU A 79 -1.19 0.62 0.20
N HIS A 80 0.08 0.34 0.46
CA HIS A 80 0.61 0.43 1.83
C HIS A 80 0.50 1.85 2.38
N ASN A 81 0.69 2.86 1.52
CA ASN A 81 0.55 4.26 1.92
C ASN A 81 -0.91 4.68 2.06
N ILE A 82 -1.86 4.07 1.36
CA ILE A 82 -3.30 4.27 1.59
C ILE A 82 -3.69 3.77 2.98
N ASP A 83 -3.26 2.55 3.35
CA ASP A 83 -3.54 2.00 4.68
C ASP A 83 -2.91 2.84 5.79
N LEU A 84 -1.68 3.28 5.58
CA LEU A 84 -0.98 4.13 6.53
C LEU A 84 -1.64 5.51 6.65
N PHE A 85 -2.13 6.09 5.56
CA PHE A 85 -2.93 7.31 5.58
C PHE A 85 -4.20 7.11 6.43
N ALA A 86 -4.93 6.02 6.21
CA ALA A 86 -6.16 5.73 6.94
C ALA A 86 -5.91 5.59 8.45
N LEU A 87 -4.86 4.83 8.83
CA LEU A 87 -4.42 4.69 10.22
C LEU A 87 -4.04 6.04 10.83
N ALA A 88 -3.22 6.83 10.12
CA ALA A 88 -2.77 8.13 10.60
C ALA A 88 -3.93 9.10 10.80
N LYS A 89 -4.92 9.09 9.90
CA LYS A 89 -6.15 9.88 10.00
C LYS A 89 -6.95 9.51 11.25
N VAL A 90 -7.18 8.22 11.50
CA VAL A 90 -7.92 7.74 12.69
C VAL A 90 -7.18 8.04 13.99
N LEU A 91 -5.85 7.96 13.99
CA LEU A 91 -5.02 8.25 15.17
C LEU A 91 -4.71 9.74 15.35
N GLY A 92 -5.09 10.62 14.42
CA GLY A 92 -4.86 12.06 14.48
C GLY A 92 -3.40 12.47 14.24
N ASN A 93 -2.63 11.68 13.48
CA ASN A 93 -1.23 11.99 13.14
C ASN A 93 -1.14 12.67 11.77
N SER A 94 -1.28 14.00 11.76
CA SER A 94 -1.33 14.79 10.52
C SER A 94 -0.04 14.74 9.69
N ALA A 95 1.13 14.60 10.31
CA ALA A 95 2.40 14.54 9.60
C ALA A 95 2.54 13.25 8.77
N VAL A 96 2.15 12.11 9.36
CA VAL A 96 2.13 10.83 8.64
C VAL A 96 1.05 10.85 7.56
N GLN A 97 -0.13 11.36 7.90
CA GLN A 97 -1.23 11.51 6.96
C GLN A 97 -0.80 12.31 5.72
N GLU A 98 -0.18 13.49 5.89
CA GLU A 98 0.23 14.33 4.76
C GLU A 98 1.31 13.67 3.90
N SER A 99 2.29 13.00 4.53
CA SER A 99 3.35 12.30 3.79
C SER A 99 2.79 11.16 2.95
N ALA A 100 1.88 10.36 3.51
CA ALA A 100 1.22 9.26 2.82
C ALA A 100 0.29 9.77 1.70
N HIS A 101 -0.51 10.81 1.97
CA HIS A 101 -1.33 11.51 0.97
C HIS A 101 -0.49 11.99 -0.22
N THR A 102 0.62 12.68 0.06
CA THR A 102 1.52 13.20 -0.98
C THR A 102 2.00 12.08 -1.90
N PHE A 103 2.31 10.91 -1.35
CA PHE A 103 2.74 9.76 -2.13
C PHE A 103 1.61 9.22 -3.02
N VAL A 104 0.45 8.90 -2.43
CA VAL A 104 -0.71 8.36 -3.15
C VAL A 104 -1.16 9.30 -4.26
N HIS A 105 -1.24 10.60 -3.95
CA HIS A 105 -1.57 11.66 -4.90
C HIS A 105 -0.60 11.72 -6.10
N LYS A 106 0.68 11.42 -5.88
CA LYS A 106 1.70 11.38 -6.95
C LYS A 106 1.70 10.10 -7.76
N MET A 107 1.08 9.03 -7.26
CA MET A 107 0.97 7.77 -8.00
C MET A 107 -0.13 7.82 -9.07
N TYR A 108 -1.12 8.72 -8.95
CA TYR A 108 -2.12 8.90 -10.01
C TYR A 108 -1.46 9.37 -11.32
N GLY A 109 -1.67 8.62 -12.39
CA GLY A 109 -1.14 8.92 -13.72
C GLY A 109 0.38 8.76 -13.88
N ALA A 110 1.09 8.31 -12.83
CA ALA A 110 2.53 8.10 -12.87
C ALA A 110 2.94 6.96 -13.79
N ASN A 111 2.05 5.97 -13.99
CA ASN A 111 2.24 4.93 -14.98
C ASN A 111 1.82 5.44 -16.37
N ARG A 112 2.80 5.76 -17.22
CA ARG A 112 2.55 6.30 -18.57
C ARG A 112 1.72 5.39 -19.47
N ALA A 113 1.73 4.08 -19.22
CA ALA A 113 0.90 3.13 -19.98
C ALA A 113 -0.58 3.21 -19.57
N PHE A 114 -0.87 3.67 -18.35
CA PHE A 114 -2.21 3.73 -17.76
C PHE A 114 -2.41 5.05 -17.00
N PRO A 115 -2.45 6.19 -17.70
CA PRO A 115 -2.50 7.52 -17.07
C PRO A 115 -3.80 7.80 -16.31
N GLU A 116 -4.84 7.00 -16.55
CA GLU A 116 -6.15 7.08 -15.88
C GLU A 116 -6.16 6.30 -14.54
N SER A 117 -5.03 5.75 -14.10
CA SER A 117 -4.94 4.86 -12.92
C SER A 117 -3.80 5.25 -11.97
N TYR A 118 -3.81 4.68 -10.77
CA TYR A 118 -2.69 4.75 -9.83
C TYR A 118 -1.60 3.73 -10.21
N ALA A 119 -0.34 4.18 -10.21
CA ALA A 119 0.80 3.29 -10.29
C ALA A 119 0.92 2.44 -9.01
N MET A 120 1.54 1.26 -9.14
CA MET A 120 1.78 0.36 -8.00
C MET A 120 2.60 1.02 -6.87
N GLY A 121 3.53 1.90 -7.25
CA GLY A 121 4.46 2.52 -6.32
C GLY A 121 5.81 2.77 -6.98
N THR A 122 6.88 2.60 -6.21
CA THR A 122 8.25 2.76 -6.69
C THR A 122 8.99 1.44 -6.88
N GLY A 123 10.15 1.48 -7.52
CA GLY A 123 11.07 0.35 -7.62
C GLY A 123 11.69 -0.01 -6.27
N SER A 124 12.33 -1.17 -6.24
CA SER A 124 13.00 -1.75 -5.06
C SER A 124 14.52 -1.88 -5.22
N GLY A 125 15.10 -1.40 -6.33
CA GLY A 125 16.50 -1.63 -6.68
C GLY A 125 17.50 -1.00 -5.70
N ARG A 126 17.07 0.00 -4.94
CA ARG A 126 17.80 0.61 -3.82
C ARG A 126 16.83 1.24 -2.84
N LYS A 127 17.23 1.44 -1.58
CA LYS A 127 16.41 2.18 -0.61
C LYS A 127 16.01 3.53 -1.19
N CYS A 128 14.72 3.86 -1.13
CA CYS A 128 14.19 5.10 -1.67
C CYS A 128 14.49 5.28 -3.17
N ASP A 129 14.36 4.21 -3.94
CA ASP A 129 14.33 4.30 -5.40
C ASP A 129 13.07 5.11 -5.81
N PRO A 130 13.21 6.23 -6.54
CA PRO A 130 12.06 7.01 -6.99
C PRO A 130 11.51 6.51 -8.33
N ALA A 131 12.15 5.52 -8.97
CA ALA A 131 11.67 4.99 -10.25
C ALA A 131 10.26 4.42 -10.07
N ILE A 132 9.33 4.86 -10.93
CA ILE A 132 7.95 4.37 -10.86
C ILE A 132 7.90 2.92 -11.32
N ASN A 133 7.29 2.06 -10.52
CA ASN A 133 6.99 0.70 -10.93
C ASN A 133 5.90 0.75 -12.01
N GLY A 134 6.23 0.22 -13.20
CA GLY A 134 5.33 0.16 -14.35
C GLY A 134 4.16 -0.82 -14.21
N GLY A 135 4.08 -1.56 -13.10
CA GLY A 135 2.89 -2.27 -12.69
C GLY A 135 1.73 -1.32 -12.42
N ALA A 136 0.51 -1.75 -12.72
CA ALA A 136 -0.70 -1.03 -12.36
C ALA A 136 -1.44 -1.83 -11.29
N LEU A 137 -1.87 -1.14 -10.21
CA LEU A 137 -2.74 -1.66 -9.15
C LEU A 137 -4.13 -0.99 -9.24
N PRO A 138 -4.86 -1.12 -10.35
CA PRO A 138 -6.04 -0.28 -10.56
C PRO A 138 -7.22 -0.67 -9.67
N ALA A 139 -7.24 -1.87 -9.09
CA ALA A 139 -8.29 -2.25 -8.15
C ALA A 139 -7.95 -1.70 -6.75
N ASP A 140 -6.90 -2.22 -6.11
CA ASP A 140 -6.62 -1.95 -4.69
C ASP A 140 -6.31 -0.47 -4.44
N ALA A 141 -5.42 0.12 -5.23
CA ALA A 141 -5.10 1.54 -5.09
C ALA A 141 -6.27 2.47 -5.46
N THR A 142 -7.31 2.00 -6.15
CA THR A 142 -8.52 2.79 -6.41
C THR A 142 -9.56 2.61 -5.30
N PHE A 143 -9.89 1.36 -4.95
CA PHE A 143 -10.96 1.08 -3.99
C PHE A 143 -10.54 1.38 -2.56
N TRP A 144 -9.31 1.03 -2.14
CA TRP A 144 -8.82 1.42 -0.82
C TRP A 144 -8.68 2.93 -0.71
N ASN A 145 -8.21 3.58 -1.77
CA ASN A 145 -8.12 5.03 -1.78
C ASN A 145 -9.49 5.72 -1.70
N LEU A 146 -10.51 5.17 -2.39
CA LEU A 146 -11.89 5.66 -2.27
C LEU A 146 -12.41 5.59 -0.82
N LEU A 147 -12.06 4.52 -0.10
CA LEU A 147 -12.50 4.33 1.29
C LEU A 147 -11.69 5.17 2.28
N ALA A 148 -10.39 5.30 2.07
CA ALA A 148 -9.50 6.05 2.95
C ALA A 148 -9.60 7.56 2.72
N ASP A 149 -9.87 7.97 1.48
CA ASP A 149 -9.78 9.35 0.98
C ASP A 149 -8.35 9.89 1.00
N ALA A 150 -7.39 9.10 0.49
CA ALA A 150 -5.95 9.40 0.51
C ALA A 150 -5.46 10.21 -0.72
N ASP A 151 -6.19 10.24 -1.82
CA ASP A 151 -6.17 11.30 -2.85
C ASP A 151 -7.61 11.78 -3.06
N ALA A 152 -7.97 12.88 -2.40
CA ALA A 152 -9.33 13.40 -2.33
C ALA A 152 -9.79 14.14 -3.60
N LEU A 153 -9.00 14.12 -4.68
CA LEU A 153 -9.37 14.78 -5.93
C LEU A 153 -10.41 13.96 -6.72
N GLU A 154 -11.67 14.38 -6.62
CA GLU A 154 -12.83 13.75 -7.26
C GLU A 154 -12.64 13.43 -8.76
N PRO A 155 -12.09 14.32 -9.62
CA PRO A 155 -11.89 14.00 -11.03
C PRO A 155 -10.94 12.82 -11.26
N ARG A 156 -9.91 12.69 -10.42
CA ARG A 156 -8.94 11.59 -10.48
C ARG A 156 -9.56 10.29 -10.01
N MET A 157 -10.29 10.34 -8.89
CA MET A 157 -11.01 9.18 -8.37
C MET A 157 -12.05 8.66 -9.36
N THR A 158 -12.82 9.57 -9.97
CA THR A 158 -13.79 9.22 -11.00
C THR A 158 -13.13 8.54 -12.19
N SER A 159 -12.02 9.09 -12.69
CA SER A 159 -11.25 8.52 -13.79
C SER A 159 -10.66 7.15 -13.44
N ALA A 160 -10.07 7.00 -12.24
CA ALA A 160 -9.55 5.74 -11.73
C ALA A 160 -10.65 4.67 -11.60
N LEU A 161 -11.82 5.02 -11.08
CA LEU A 161 -12.98 4.14 -11.01
C LEU A 161 -13.47 3.72 -12.40
N GLN A 162 -13.57 4.66 -13.35
CA GLN A 162 -13.93 4.33 -14.73
C GLN A 162 -12.92 3.39 -15.39
N PHE A 163 -11.62 3.59 -15.12
CA PHE A 163 -10.57 2.70 -15.59
C PHE A 163 -10.69 1.30 -14.95
N ALA A 164 -10.86 1.23 -13.63
CA ALA A 164 -11.00 -0.01 -12.87
C ALA A 164 -12.24 -0.81 -13.30
N LEU A 165 -13.36 -0.14 -13.55
CA LEU A 165 -14.63 -0.78 -13.93
C LEU A 165 -14.72 -1.17 -15.41
N ARG A 166 -13.74 -0.80 -16.24
CA ARG A 166 -13.75 -1.09 -17.67
C ARG A 166 -13.51 -2.58 -17.91
N LYS A 167 -14.41 -3.22 -18.66
CA LYS A 167 -14.22 -4.62 -19.07
C LYS A 167 -13.03 -4.72 -20.03
N PRO A 168 -12.10 -5.66 -19.83
CA PRO A 168 -11.00 -5.86 -20.77
C PRO A 168 -11.53 -6.42 -22.10
N GLU A 169 -11.06 -5.86 -23.22
CA GLU A 169 -11.38 -6.35 -24.56
C GLU A 169 -10.50 -7.57 -24.89
N ARG A 170 -11.05 -8.59 -25.54
CA ARG A 170 -10.26 -9.74 -26.00
C ARG A 170 -9.57 -9.39 -27.33
N LYS A 171 -8.25 -9.38 -27.33
CA LYS A 171 -7.42 -9.17 -28.53
C LYS A 171 -7.51 -10.39 -29.48
N PRO A 172 -7.23 -10.20 -30.78
CA PRO A 172 -7.24 -11.30 -31.78
C PRO A 172 -6.32 -12.49 -31.45
N ASN A 173 -5.25 -12.26 -30.68
CA ASN A 173 -4.33 -13.30 -30.21
C ASN A 173 -4.85 -14.07 -28.98
N GLY A 174 -6.12 -13.90 -28.62
CA GLY A 174 -6.76 -14.55 -27.47
C GLY A 174 -6.45 -13.92 -26.12
N ARG A 175 -5.52 -12.97 -26.03
CA ARG A 175 -5.17 -12.25 -24.78
C ARG A 175 -6.14 -11.09 -24.53
N TYR A 176 -6.38 -10.75 -23.27
CA TYR A 176 -7.15 -9.55 -22.93
C TYR A 176 -6.31 -8.27 -23.03
N THR A 177 -6.93 -7.12 -23.32
CA THR A 177 -6.33 -5.80 -23.14
C THR A 177 -6.11 -5.55 -21.66
N THR A 178 -4.98 -4.95 -21.30
CA THR A 178 -4.73 -4.38 -19.98
C THR A 178 -5.59 -3.13 -19.76
N LYS A 179 -6.91 -3.30 -19.67
CA LYS A 179 -7.89 -2.26 -19.31
C LYS A 179 -8.74 -2.81 -18.16
N GLY A 180 -8.82 -2.08 -17.05
CA GLY A 180 -9.46 -2.54 -15.82
C GLY A 180 -8.84 -3.84 -15.30
N LEU A 181 -7.61 -3.81 -14.79
CA LEU A 181 -6.88 -5.03 -14.37
C LEU A 181 -7.53 -5.65 -13.12
N TRP A 182 -8.66 -6.33 -13.31
CA TRP A 182 -9.37 -7.13 -12.30
C TRP A 182 -8.65 -8.43 -11.90
N VAL A 183 -7.54 -8.77 -12.57
CA VAL A 183 -6.99 -10.14 -12.59
C VAL A 183 -5.52 -10.23 -12.23
N THR A 184 -4.86 -9.12 -11.89
CA THR A 184 -3.48 -9.17 -11.41
C THR A 184 -3.34 -8.16 -10.28
N ASP A 185 -3.99 -8.47 -9.16
CA ASP A 185 -3.30 -8.26 -7.90
C ASP A 185 -2.07 -9.18 -7.97
N SER A 186 -0.91 -8.55 -7.94
CA SER A 186 0.35 -9.26 -7.90
C SER A 186 1.19 -8.55 -6.87
N ASP A 187 0.79 -8.77 -5.61
CA ASP A 187 1.73 -8.84 -4.52
C ASP A 187 2.99 -9.54 -5.01
N ILE A 188 4.13 -8.89 -4.84
CA ILE A 188 5.41 -9.54 -5.07
C ILE A 188 5.62 -10.48 -3.88
N ILE A 189 4.93 -11.63 -3.90
CA ILE A 189 5.18 -12.75 -3.00
C ILE A 189 6.45 -13.43 -3.52
N GLN A 190 7.60 -12.77 -3.33
CA GLN A 190 8.84 -13.51 -3.36
C GLN A 190 8.90 -14.34 -2.08
N PRO A 191 9.38 -15.59 -2.10
CA PRO A 191 9.65 -16.33 -0.88
C PRO A 191 10.77 -15.62 -0.11
N GLU A 192 10.42 -14.56 0.61
CA GLU A 192 11.31 -13.84 1.49
C GLU A 192 11.47 -14.69 2.75
N GLY A 193 12.50 -15.55 2.74
CA GLY A 193 12.83 -16.44 3.86
C GLY A 193 12.74 -17.95 3.58
N GLY A 194 12.29 -18.38 2.40
CA GLY A 194 12.30 -19.79 1.98
C GLY A 194 13.46 -20.10 1.04
N LEU A 195 14.20 -21.18 1.28
CA LEU A 195 15.19 -21.70 0.32
C LEU A 195 14.49 -22.00 -1.02
N ARG A 196 15.16 -21.63 -2.12
CA ARG A 196 14.80 -22.08 -3.48
C ARG A 196 14.89 -23.60 -3.61
#